data_AF-A0A287DBH2-F1
#
_entry.id   AF-A0A287DBH2-F1
#
_cell.length_a   1.000
_cell.length_b   1.000
_cell.length_c   1.000
_cell.angle_alpha   90.00
_cell.angle_beta   90.00
_cell.angle_gamma   90.00
#
_symmetry.space_group_name_H-M   'P 1'
#
loop_
_entity.id
_entity.type
_entity.pdbx_description
1 polymer ?
#
loop_
_entity_poly.entity_id
_entity_poly.type
_entity_poly.pdbx_seq_one_letter_code
_entity_poly.pdbx_strand_id
1 'polypeptide(L)'
;MSAGADGGGAAAALSREGSPVKDGFVPSALGTREHWDAVYERELQTFQEYGDTGEVWFGEESMNRLIKWMQKHKIPLDASVLDIGTGNGVFLVELVGTFSVHVEDFLNLSTKLSGFHICIDKGTFDAISLNPDNAVEKRKQYVKSLSSVLRVKGFFLITSCNWTKEELLNEFSEGFELFEELPTPKFSFGGRSGNSVAALVFQKS
;
A
#
# COMPACT_ATOMS: atom_id res chain seq x y z
N MET A 1 -19.79 -56.58 -45.42
CA MET A 1 -19.35 -57.41 -44.28
C MET A 1 -18.47 -56.51 -43.42
N SER A 2 -19.06 -55.86 -42.41
CA SER A 2 -19.04 -56.24 -40.97
C SER A 2 -18.00 -55.37 -40.24
N ALA A 3 -18.48 -54.40 -39.44
CA ALA A 3 -18.50 -54.39 -37.96
C ALA A 3 -17.12 -54.00 -37.36
N GLY A 4 -16.94 -52.90 -36.63
CA GLY A 4 -17.31 -52.70 -35.21
C GLY A 4 -16.29 -53.40 -34.29
N ALA A 5 -15.74 -52.91 -33.18
CA ALA A 5 -15.86 -51.69 -32.39
C ALA A 5 -14.66 -51.66 -31.38
N ASP A 6 -14.48 -50.52 -30.72
CA ASP A 6 -13.92 -50.28 -29.37
C ASP A 6 -12.48 -50.65 -28.97
N GLY A 7 -11.86 -49.67 -28.29
CA GLY A 7 -10.60 -49.80 -27.57
C GLY A 7 -10.25 -48.48 -26.88
N GLY A 8 -10.94 -48.18 -25.78
CA GLY A 8 -10.68 -47.02 -24.93
C GLY A 8 -9.30 -47.04 -24.27
N GLY A 9 -8.76 -45.86 -24.00
CA GLY A 9 -7.47 -45.70 -23.32
C GLY A 9 -7.21 -44.27 -22.86
N ALA A 10 -7.65 -43.98 -21.64
CA ALA A 10 -7.18 -42.96 -20.70
C ALA A 10 -6.84 -41.55 -21.23
N ALA A 11 -7.74 -40.61 -20.94
CA ALA A 11 -7.40 -39.20 -20.77
C ALA A 11 -6.34 -39.07 -19.67
N ALA A 12 -5.08 -38.89 -20.06
CA ALA A 12 -4.06 -38.40 -19.15
C ALA A 12 -4.39 -36.92 -18.87
N ALA A 13 -5.06 -36.68 -17.75
CA ALA A 13 -5.14 -35.37 -17.15
C ALA A 13 -3.69 -34.93 -16.87
N LEU A 14 -3.15 -34.09 -17.75
CA LEU A 14 -1.99 -33.28 -17.44
C LEU A 14 -2.41 -32.37 -16.29
N SER A 15 -2.06 -32.81 -15.08
CA SER A 15 -2.01 -32.00 -13.89
C SER A 15 -1.40 -30.66 -14.28
N ARG A 16 -2.22 -29.61 -14.25
CA ARG A 16 -1.73 -28.24 -14.33
C ARG A 16 -0.87 -28.05 -13.09
N GLU A 17 0.42 -28.28 -13.26
CA GLU A 17 1.44 -27.86 -12.32
C GLU A 17 1.15 -26.40 -11.96
N GLY A 18 1.16 -26.15 -10.65
CA GLY A 18 0.79 -24.88 -10.07
C GLY A 18 1.48 -23.73 -10.79
N SER A 19 0.66 -22.76 -11.21
CA SER A 19 1.13 -21.48 -11.69
C SER A 19 2.16 -20.95 -10.68
N PRO A 20 3.39 -20.63 -11.08
CA PRO A 20 4.33 -20.01 -10.17
C PRO A 20 3.72 -18.69 -9.72
N VAL A 21 3.60 -18.50 -8.41
CA VAL A 21 3.31 -17.20 -7.83
C VAL A 21 4.39 -16.26 -8.36
N LYS A 22 4.03 -15.39 -9.31
CA LYS A 22 4.90 -14.33 -9.81
C LYS A 22 5.06 -13.35 -8.66
N ASP A 23 6.07 -13.55 -7.84
CA ASP A 23 6.57 -12.49 -6.96
C ASP A 23 7.28 -11.48 -7.87
N GLY A 24 6.48 -10.59 -8.46
CA GLY A 24 6.82 -9.81 -9.65
C GLY A 24 7.71 -8.60 -9.42
N PHE A 25 8.23 -8.39 -8.21
CA PHE A 25 9.02 -7.22 -7.86
C PHE A 25 10.50 -7.55 -7.72
N VAL A 26 11.33 -6.77 -8.41
CA VAL A 26 12.79 -6.86 -8.26
C VAL A 26 13.17 -6.19 -6.93
N PRO A 27 13.91 -6.88 -6.03
CA PRO A 27 14.32 -6.29 -4.78
C PRO A 27 15.14 -5.01 -4.95
N SER A 28 14.99 -4.09 -4.01
CA SER A 28 15.66 -2.79 -4.02
C SER A 28 16.11 -2.37 -2.63
N ALA A 29 17.12 -1.50 -2.56
CA ALA A 29 17.51 -0.84 -1.31
C ALA A 29 16.32 -0.07 -0.67
N LEU A 30 15.38 0.43 -1.48
CA LEU A 30 14.15 1.05 -0.99
C LEU A 30 13.30 0.13 -0.11
N GLY A 31 13.51 -1.19 -0.16
CA GLY A 31 12.82 -2.12 0.72
C GLY A 31 13.53 -2.39 2.05
N THR A 32 14.72 -1.85 2.28
CA THR A 32 15.51 -2.13 3.49
C THR A 32 15.42 -1.01 4.51
N ARG A 33 15.44 -1.37 5.80
CA ARG A 33 15.41 -0.40 6.89
C ARG A 33 16.67 0.47 6.87
N GLU A 34 17.81 -0.15 6.60
CA GLU A 34 19.12 0.50 6.58
C GLU A 34 19.17 1.64 5.55
N HIS A 35 18.47 1.49 4.42
CA HIS A 35 18.36 2.55 3.42
C HIS A 35 17.60 3.76 3.98
N TRP A 36 16.43 3.53 4.60
CA TRP A 36 15.61 4.60 5.15
C TRP A 36 16.23 5.27 6.37
N ASP A 37 16.91 4.52 7.23
CA ASP A 37 17.69 5.07 8.34
C ASP A 37 18.78 6.03 7.79
N ALA A 38 19.49 5.64 6.73
CA ALA A 38 20.51 6.48 6.09
C ALA A 38 19.93 7.68 5.29
N VAL A 39 18.72 7.57 4.74
CA VAL A 39 18.01 8.71 4.14
C VAL A 39 17.63 9.71 5.22
N TYR A 40 17.02 9.23 6.32
CA TYR A 40 16.62 10.06 7.44
C TYR A 40 17.81 10.83 8.06
N GLU A 41 18.94 10.17 8.30
CA GLU A 41 20.15 10.82 8.83
C GLU A 41 20.63 11.95 7.93
N ARG A 42 20.62 11.73 6.61
CA ARG A 42 21.06 12.72 5.62
C ARG A 42 20.10 13.89 5.50
N GLU A 43 18.80 13.63 5.46
CA GLU A 43 17.78 14.68 5.42
C GLU A 43 17.84 15.52 6.70
N LEU A 44 18.02 14.89 7.87
CA LEU A 44 18.19 15.60 9.13
C LEU A 44 19.43 16.51 9.13
N GLN A 45 20.56 16.03 8.62
CA GLN A 45 21.76 16.86 8.46
C GLN A 45 21.51 18.03 7.51
N THR A 46 20.87 17.77 6.36
CA THR A 46 20.57 18.79 5.34
C THR A 46 19.62 19.86 5.90
N PHE A 47 18.63 19.46 6.71
CA PHE A 47 17.74 20.38 7.42
C PHE A 47 18.52 21.26 8.40
N GLN A 48 19.44 20.68 9.18
CA GLN A 48 20.25 21.42 10.15
C GLN A 48 21.20 22.42 9.47
N GLU A 49 21.75 22.08 8.30
CA GLU A 49 22.70 22.92 7.57
C GLU A 49 22.03 24.00 6.71
N TYR A 50 20.95 23.66 6.00
CA TYR A 50 20.36 24.50 4.96
C TYR A 50 18.89 24.83 5.17
N GLY A 51 18.23 24.23 6.18
CA GLY A 51 16.79 24.38 6.39
C GLY A 51 15.93 23.64 5.35
N ASP A 52 16.51 22.70 4.60
CA ASP A 52 15.78 21.86 3.64
C ASP A 52 14.90 20.86 4.38
N THR A 53 13.59 20.88 4.10
CA THR A 53 12.58 20.05 4.77
C THR A 53 12.47 18.63 4.19
N GLY A 54 13.31 18.28 3.22
CA GLY A 54 13.33 16.97 2.60
C GLY A 54 12.22 16.75 1.57
N GLU A 55 12.19 15.55 0.99
CA GLU A 55 11.32 15.24 -0.14
C GLU A 55 9.87 14.92 0.29
N VAL A 56 8.90 15.46 -0.45
CA VAL A 56 7.50 15.08 -0.36
C VAL A 56 7.23 13.91 -1.31
N TRP A 57 7.33 12.70 -0.79
CA TRP A 57 7.07 11.47 -1.54
C TRP A 57 5.64 11.46 -2.12
N PHE A 58 5.51 11.06 -3.39
CA PHE A 58 4.28 11.13 -4.21
C PHE A 58 3.74 12.55 -4.50
N GLY A 59 4.37 13.60 -3.95
CA GLY A 59 4.04 15.00 -4.20
C GLY A 59 2.72 15.49 -3.57
N GLU A 60 2.57 16.82 -3.54
CA GLU A 60 1.42 17.52 -2.94
C GLU A 60 0.09 17.16 -3.60
N GLU A 61 0.08 16.83 -4.90
CA GLU A 61 -1.14 16.41 -5.58
C GLU A 61 -1.72 15.13 -4.97
N SER A 62 -0.86 14.22 -4.50
CA SER A 62 -1.29 13.00 -3.84
C SER A 62 -1.92 13.29 -2.48
N MET A 63 -1.27 14.11 -1.67
CA MET A 63 -1.79 14.57 -0.39
C MET A 63 -3.15 15.25 -0.53
N ASN A 64 -3.23 16.22 -1.44
CA ASN A 64 -4.46 16.96 -1.73
C ASN A 64 -5.61 16.05 -2.16
N ARG A 65 -5.32 14.96 -2.88
CA ARG A 65 -6.34 13.97 -3.28
C ARG A 65 -6.96 13.28 -2.08
N LEU A 66 -6.13 12.84 -1.12
CA LEU A 66 -6.61 12.18 0.10
C LEU A 66 -7.41 13.16 0.97
N ILE A 67 -6.91 14.39 1.15
CA ILE A 67 -7.59 15.45 1.90
C ILE A 67 -8.97 15.76 1.29
N LYS A 68 -9.04 15.95 -0.04
CA LYS A 68 -10.32 16.20 -0.74
C LYS A 68 -11.30 15.05 -0.56
N TRP A 69 -10.82 13.80 -0.58
CA TRP A 69 -11.67 12.63 -0.32
C TRP A 69 -12.24 12.67 1.11
N MET A 70 -11.39 12.92 2.11
CA MET A 70 -11.83 13.03 3.52
C MET A 70 -12.87 14.14 3.71
N GLN A 71 -12.65 15.31 3.09
CA GLN A 71 -13.59 16.44 3.12
C GLN A 71 -14.92 16.09 2.45
N LYS A 72 -14.88 15.48 1.26
CA LYS A 72 -16.07 15.04 0.49
C LYS A 72 -16.94 14.08 1.31
N HIS A 73 -16.31 13.14 2.01
CA HIS A 73 -16.99 12.15 2.86
C HIS A 73 -17.24 12.62 4.29
N LYS A 74 -16.95 13.89 4.60
CA LYS A 74 -17.24 14.54 5.89
C LYS A 74 -16.65 13.76 7.07
N ILE A 75 -15.41 13.32 6.93
CA ILE A 75 -14.67 12.70 8.04
C ILE A 75 -14.65 13.69 9.22
N PRO A 76 -15.04 13.27 10.43
CA PRO A 76 -15.03 14.13 11.62
C PRO A 76 -13.62 14.68 11.91
N LEU A 77 -13.53 15.92 12.38
CA LEU A 77 -12.25 16.56 12.71
C LEU A 77 -11.54 15.92 13.92
N ASP A 78 -12.29 15.23 14.78
CA ASP A 78 -11.79 14.46 15.92
C ASP A 78 -11.50 12.99 15.57
N ALA A 79 -11.65 12.60 14.30
CA ALA A 79 -11.32 11.26 13.84
C ALA A 79 -9.81 11.01 13.98
N SER A 80 -9.44 9.90 14.61
CA SER A 80 -8.05 9.48 14.71
C SER A 80 -7.52 8.99 13.35
N VAL A 81 -6.42 9.58 12.90
CA VAL A 81 -5.73 9.24 11.64
C VAL A 81 -4.35 8.68 11.97
N LEU A 82 -3.99 7.58 11.32
CA LEU A 82 -2.63 7.03 11.31
C LEU A 82 -2.06 7.17 9.90
N ASP A 83 -0.93 7.84 9.74
CA ASP A 83 -0.16 7.87 8.50
C ASP A 83 1.02 6.89 8.64
N ILE A 84 1.02 5.84 7.83
CA ILE A 84 1.95 4.70 7.92
C ILE A 84 3.17 5.01 7.05
N GLY A 85 4.31 5.21 7.69
CA GLY A 85 5.53 5.69 7.04
C GLY A 85 5.35 7.13 6.55
N THR A 86 5.29 8.07 7.48
CA THR A 86 4.92 9.48 7.25
C THR A 86 5.90 10.28 6.39
N GLY A 87 7.05 9.71 6.02
CA GLY A 87 8.16 10.44 5.43
C GLY A 87 8.56 11.63 6.30
N ASN A 88 8.75 12.80 5.68
CA ASN A 88 9.05 14.06 6.37
C ASN A 88 7.88 14.62 7.22
N GLY A 89 6.69 14.00 7.17
CA GLY A 89 5.54 14.37 8.01
C GLY A 89 4.72 15.56 7.52
N VAL A 90 5.01 16.13 6.34
CA VAL A 90 4.29 17.32 5.83
C VAL A 90 2.78 17.07 5.71
N PHE A 91 2.38 15.84 5.36
CA PHE A 91 0.96 15.46 5.27
C PHE A 91 0.23 15.60 6.61
N LEU A 92 0.86 15.24 7.72
CA LEU A 92 0.29 15.39 9.06
C LEU A 92 0.18 16.87 9.46
N VAL A 93 1.18 17.68 9.10
CA VAL A 93 1.19 19.14 9.32
C VAL A 93 0.05 19.81 8.53
N GLU A 94 -0.20 19.39 7.30
CA GLU A 94 -1.32 19.89 6.50
C GLU A 94 -2.69 19.46 7.03
N LEU A 95 -2.80 18.24 7.59
CA LEU A 95 -4.05 17.74 8.16
C LEU A 95 -4.41 18.44 9.48
N VAL A 96 -3.44 18.64 10.37
CA VAL A 96 -3.69 19.16 11.72
C VAL A 96 -2.53 20.02 12.23
N GLY A 97 -2.86 21.07 12.99
CA GLY A 97 -1.87 21.87 13.70
C GLY A 97 -1.24 21.18 14.91
N THR A 98 -1.78 20.05 15.38
CA THR A 98 -1.22 19.28 16.51
C THR A 98 -1.48 17.79 16.29
N PHE A 99 -0.41 16.98 16.33
CA PHE A 99 -0.43 15.53 16.17
C PHE A 99 0.49 14.87 17.20
N SER A 100 0.28 13.57 17.45
CA SER A 100 1.21 12.73 18.21
C SER A 100 2.04 11.88 17.26
N VAL A 101 3.35 11.84 17.47
CA VAL A 101 4.26 10.98 16.72
C VAL A 101 4.51 9.70 17.51
N HIS A 102 4.42 8.56 16.83
CA HIS A 102 4.69 7.25 17.40
C HIS A 102 5.72 6.53 16.52
N VAL A 103 6.72 5.90 17.14
CA VAL A 103 7.69 5.04 16.45
C VAL A 103 7.45 3.61 16.91
N GLU A 104 6.94 2.79 16.01
CA GLU A 104 6.64 1.37 16.20
C GLU A 104 7.08 0.62 14.94
N ASP A 105 7.49 -0.64 15.08
CA ASP A 105 7.70 -1.52 13.93
C ASP A 105 6.33 -1.99 13.42
N PHE A 106 5.88 -1.46 12.27
CA PHE A 106 4.57 -1.79 11.73
C PHE A 106 4.44 -3.25 11.31
N LEU A 107 5.54 -3.97 11.07
CA LEU A 107 5.50 -5.41 10.80
C LEU A 107 5.44 -6.25 12.09
N ASN A 108 5.78 -5.65 13.24
CA ASN A 108 5.82 -6.29 14.56
C ASN A 108 5.19 -5.39 15.65
N LEU A 109 3.95 -4.96 15.45
CA LEU A 109 3.28 -3.97 16.30
C LEU A 109 3.11 -4.41 17.76
N SER A 110 3.26 -3.45 18.67
CA SER A 110 2.78 -3.62 20.04
C SER A 110 1.24 -3.62 20.11
N THR A 111 0.66 -4.31 21.09
CA THR A 111 -0.80 -4.41 21.27
C THR A 111 -1.47 -3.10 21.71
N LYS A 112 -0.71 -2.01 21.86
CA LYS A 112 -1.19 -0.72 22.37
C LYS A 112 -1.76 0.18 21.28
N LEU A 113 -1.38 -0.03 20.02
CA LEU A 113 -1.78 0.81 18.90
C LEU A 113 -3.03 0.22 18.24
N SER A 114 -4.21 0.83 18.43
CA SER A 114 -5.45 0.39 17.75
C SER A 114 -6.55 1.46 17.78
N GLY A 115 -7.60 1.24 16.98
CA GLY A 115 -8.84 2.04 17.03
C GLY A 115 -8.84 3.26 16.10
N PHE A 116 -7.93 3.31 15.12
CA PHE A 116 -7.89 4.41 14.17
C PHE A 116 -9.12 4.43 13.27
N HIS A 117 -9.63 5.62 12.99
CA HIS A 117 -10.73 5.82 12.05
C HIS A 117 -10.23 5.70 10.61
N ILE A 118 -9.01 6.19 10.37
CA ILE A 118 -8.38 6.25 9.07
C ILE A 118 -6.93 5.81 9.18
N CYS A 119 -6.50 4.93 8.29
CA CYS A 119 -5.10 4.62 8.04
C CYS A 119 -4.74 5.09 6.64
N ILE A 120 -3.56 5.67 6.48
CA ILE A 120 -3.07 6.22 5.22
C ILE A 120 -1.71 5.60 4.94
N ASP A 121 -1.47 5.21 3.70
CA ASP A 121 -0.18 4.75 3.23
C ASP A 121 0.14 5.40 1.88
N LYS A 122 1.33 5.99 1.79
CA LYS A 122 1.86 6.62 0.57
C LYS A 122 3.22 6.00 0.23
N GLY A 123 3.24 4.72 -0.12
CA GLY A 123 4.41 4.00 -0.63
C GLY A 123 5.16 3.14 0.38
N THR A 124 4.70 3.06 1.63
CA THR A 124 5.30 2.15 2.62
C THR A 124 5.05 0.70 2.22
N PHE A 125 3.85 0.39 1.73
CA PHE A 125 3.55 -0.92 1.16
C PHE A 125 4.39 -1.24 -0.09
N ASP A 126 4.66 -0.26 -0.94
CA ASP A 126 5.56 -0.41 -2.09
C ASP A 126 6.98 -0.77 -1.62
N ALA A 127 7.53 -0.01 -0.67
CA ALA A 127 8.84 -0.27 -0.08
C ALA A 127 8.94 -1.69 0.49
N ILE A 128 7.95 -2.11 1.29
CA ILE A 128 7.87 -3.49 1.84
C ILE A 128 7.87 -4.53 0.72
N SER A 129 7.20 -4.24 -0.39
CA SER A 129 7.11 -5.14 -1.56
C SER A 129 8.45 -5.29 -2.29
N LEU A 130 9.37 -4.34 -2.14
CA LEU A 130 10.73 -4.36 -2.70
C LEU A 130 11.76 -5.00 -1.76
N ASN A 131 11.35 -5.50 -0.60
CA ASN A 131 12.28 -6.03 0.39
C ASN A 131 12.98 -7.31 -0.14
N PRO A 132 14.32 -7.40 -0.09
CA PRO A 132 15.04 -8.60 -0.54
C PRO A 132 14.75 -9.84 0.29
N ASP A 133 14.35 -9.66 1.56
CA ASP A 133 14.13 -10.74 2.51
C ASP A 133 12.64 -10.92 2.79
N ASN A 134 12.07 -12.02 2.27
CA ASN A 134 10.72 -12.49 2.58
C ASN A 134 9.60 -11.44 2.35
N ALA A 135 9.65 -10.69 1.25
CA ALA A 135 8.67 -9.65 0.92
C ALA A 135 7.21 -10.12 1.05
N VAL A 136 6.86 -11.32 0.56
CA VAL A 136 5.51 -11.90 0.68
C VAL A 136 5.05 -11.99 2.13
N GLU A 137 5.91 -12.50 3.01
CA GLU A 137 5.55 -12.66 4.42
C GLU A 137 5.42 -11.30 5.10
N LYS A 138 6.28 -10.34 4.76
CA LYS A 138 6.18 -8.96 5.25
C LYS A 138 4.91 -8.25 4.78
N ARG A 139 4.45 -8.50 3.54
CA ARG A 139 3.15 -7.97 3.06
C ARG A 139 1.99 -8.57 3.84
N LYS A 140 2.00 -9.88 4.11
CA LYS A 140 0.99 -10.51 4.97
C LYS A 140 1.00 -9.94 6.38
N GLN A 141 2.18 -9.72 6.96
CA GLN A 141 2.33 -9.07 8.25
C GLN A 141 1.80 -7.63 8.23
N TYR A 142 2.09 -6.87 7.18
CA TYR A 142 1.54 -5.53 6.98
C TYR A 142 0.00 -5.54 6.97
N VAL A 143 -0.64 -6.42 6.19
CA VAL A 143 -2.11 -6.52 6.14
C VAL A 143 -2.67 -6.89 7.51
N LYS A 144 -2.02 -7.80 8.24
CA LYS A 144 -2.41 -8.17 9.60
C LYS A 144 -2.30 -6.99 10.58
N SER A 145 -1.22 -6.23 10.50
CA SER A 145 -1.00 -5.02 11.31
C SER A 145 -1.99 -3.91 10.98
N LEU A 146 -2.24 -3.66 9.70
CA LEU A 146 -3.28 -2.73 9.26
C LEU A 146 -4.65 -3.13 9.82
N SER A 147 -4.96 -4.43 9.76
CA SER A 147 -6.20 -4.95 10.35
C SER A 147 -6.23 -4.80 11.87
N SER A 148 -5.12 -4.93 12.59
CA SER A 148 -5.14 -4.74 14.05
C SER A 148 -5.34 -3.28 14.46
N VAL A 149 -4.75 -2.33 13.71
CA VAL A 149 -4.80 -0.90 14.08
C VAL A 149 -6.08 -0.20 13.62
N LEU A 150 -6.63 -0.60 12.48
CA LEU A 150 -7.81 0.03 11.90
C LEU A 150 -9.09 -0.54 12.53
N ARG A 151 -9.98 0.34 12.99
CA ARG A 151 -11.26 -0.09 13.55
C ARG A 151 -12.17 -0.68 12.47
N VAL A 152 -13.14 -1.50 12.87
CA VAL A 152 -14.22 -1.97 11.99
C VAL A 152 -14.98 -0.76 11.42
N LYS A 153 -15.28 -0.80 10.12
CA LYS A 153 -15.81 0.34 9.34
C LYS A 153 -14.87 1.55 9.19
N GLY A 154 -13.63 1.46 9.66
CA GLY A 154 -12.58 2.44 9.37
C GLY A 154 -12.13 2.37 7.90
N PHE A 155 -11.47 3.44 7.44
CA PHE A 155 -11.01 3.56 6.06
C PHE A 155 -9.49 3.40 5.96
N PHE A 156 -9.04 2.68 4.94
CA PHE A 156 -7.64 2.59 4.55
C PHE A 156 -7.46 3.26 3.19
N LEU A 157 -6.65 4.30 3.13
CA LEU A 157 -6.34 5.03 1.90
C LEU A 157 -4.90 4.70 1.51
N ILE A 158 -4.71 4.07 0.35
CA ILE A 158 -3.39 3.70 -0.16
C ILE A 158 -3.12 4.41 -1.48
N THR A 159 -1.92 4.97 -1.62
CA THR A 159 -1.36 5.37 -2.90
C THR A 159 -0.12 4.54 -3.17
N SER A 160 -0.08 3.87 -4.32
CA SER A 160 0.98 2.94 -4.70
C SER A 160 1.47 3.18 -6.13
N CYS A 161 2.77 3.04 -6.36
CA CYS A 161 3.39 3.10 -7.68
C CYS A 161 3.84 1.74 -8.22
N ASN A 162 3.97 0.71 -7.37
CA ASN A 162 4.35 -0.63 -7.79
C ASN A 162 3.16 -1.54 -8.04
N TRP A 163 2.02 -1.28 -7.41
CA TRP A 163 0.82 -2.12 -7.54
C TRP A 163 -0.25 -1.49 -8.41
N THR A 164 -0.85 -2.32 -9.27
CA THR A 164 -2.09 -1.99 -9.98
C THR A 164 -3.29 -2.06 -9.04
N LYS A 165 -4.42 -1.50 -9.49
CA LYS A 165 -5.68 -1.60 -8.75
C LYS A 165 -6.04 -3.05 -8.47
N GLU A 166 -6.04 -3.90 -9.50
CA GLU A 166 -6.47 -5.28 -9.41
C GLU A 166 -5.60 -6.10 -8.45
N GLU A 167 -4.29 -5.84 -8.43
CA GLU A 167 -3.38 -6.50 -7.50
C GLU A 167 -3.62 -6.04 -6.06
N LEU A 168 -3.84 -4.74 -5.81
CA LEU A 168 -4.23 -4.23 -4.49
C LEU A 168 -5.55 -4.84 -4.02
N LEU A 169 -6.56 -4.95 -4.90
CA LEU A 169 -7.83 -5.58 -4.55
C LEU A 169 -7.65 -7.03 -4.10
N ASN A 170 -6.78 -7.78 -4.77
CA ASN A 170 -6.47 -9.15 -4.40
C ASN A 170 -5.72 -9.22 -3.06
N GLU A 171 -4.70 -8.38 -2.89
CA GLU A 171 -3.81 -8.38 -1.72
C GLU A 171 -4.55 -8.01 -0.42
N PHE A 172 -5.49 -7.06 -0.49
CA PHE A 172 -6.28 -6.61 0.67
C PHE A 172 -7.65 -7.30 0.79
N SER A 173 -7.97 -8.28 -0.06
CA SER A 173 -9.30 -8.93 -0.10
C SER A 173 -9.72 -9.60 1.21
N GLU A 174 -8.77 -9.98 2.06
CA GLU A 174 -9.05 -10.54 3.38
C GLU A 174 -9.29 -9.44 4.42
N GLY A 175 -10.56 -9.03 4.55
CA GLY A 175 -11.04 -8.12 5.60
C GLY A 175 -11.17 -6.66 5.18
N PHE A 176 -10.87 -6.33 3.91
CA PHE A 176 -11.08 -5.01 3.35
C PHE A 176 -11.86 -5.07 2.04
N GLU A 177 -12.80 -4.16 1.90
CA GLU A 177 -13.63 -4.01 0.71
C GLU A 177 -13.30 -2.69 0.02
N LEU A 178 -13.23 -2.69 -1.32
CA LEU A 178 -13.05 -1.46 -2.08
C LEU A 178 -14.24 -0.53 -1.84
N PHE A 179 -13.95 0.67 -1.37
CA PHE A 179 -14.94 1.72 -1.19
C PHE A 179 -14.94 2.71 -2.36
N GLU A 180 -13.76 3.21 -2.77
CA GLU A 180 -13.63 4.16 -3.88
C GLU A 180 -12.25 4.06 -4.52
N GLU A 181 -12.18 4.16 -5.86
CA GLU A 181 -10.91 4.43 -6.56
C GLU A 181 -10.78 5.93 -6.77
N LEU A 182 -9.64 6.49 -6.37
CA LEU A 182 -9.39 7.92 -6.51
C LEU A 182 -8.76 8.22 -7.87
N PRO A 183 -9.14 9.33 -8.53
CA PRO A 183 -8.60 9.68 -9.83
C PRO A 183 -7.11 10.01 -9.74
N THR A 184 -6.28 9.28 -10.50
CA THR A 184 -4.84 9.53 -10.64
C THR A 184 -4.49 10.04 -12.05
N PRO A 185 -3.33 10.71 -12.21
CA PRO A 185 -2.87 11.14 -13.52
C PRO A 185 -2.76 9.96 -14.49
N LYS A 186 -3.40 10.10 -15.66
CA LYS A 186 -3.34 9.13 -16.75
C LYS A 186 -2.29 9.57 -17.74
N PHE A 187 -1.37 8.67 -18.08
CA PHE A 187 -0.48 8.86 -19.21
C PHE A 187 -0.99 8.05 -20.39
N SER A 188 -1.07 8.67 -21.57
CA SER A 188 -1.49 8.01 -22.80
C SER A 188 -0.35 8.07 -23.81
N PHE A 189 0.16 6.90 -24.23
CA PHE A 189 1.19 6.79 -25.26
C PHE A 189 0.82 5.69 -26.26
N GLY A 190 0.84 6.00 -27.56
CA GLY A 190 0.57 5.02 -28.62
C GLY A 190 -0.83 4.38 -28.56
N GLY A 191 -1.84 5.09 -28.06
CA GLY A 191 -3.22 4.58 -27.93
C GLY A 191 -3.49 3.69 -26.71
N ARG A 192 -2.48 3.48 -25.85
CA ARG A 192 -2.63 2.81 -24.55
C ARG A 192 -2.59 3.86 -23.44
N SER A 193 -3.53 3.78 -22.49
CA SER A 193 -3.55 4.64 -21.31
C SER A 193 -3.20 3.81 -20.08
N GLY A 194 -2.27 4.28 -19.25
CA GLY A 194 -1.88 3.67 -17.98
C GLY A 194 -1.82 4.74 -16.89
N ASN A 195 -2.05 4.33 -15.65
CA ASN A 195 -1.80 5.19 -14.49
C ASN A 195 -0.36 4.97 -14.05
N SER A 196 0.36 6.05 -13.70
CA SER A 196 1.67 5.92 -13.05
C SER A 196 1.56 5.46 -11.59
N VAL A 197 0.38 5.64 -10.99
CA VAL A 197 0.07 5.28 -9.61
C VAL A 197 -1.38 4.83 -9.46
N ALA A 198 -1.64 3.87 -8.57
CA ALA A 198 -2.97 3.50 -8.11
C ALA A 198 -3.26 4.21 -6.78
N ALA A 199 -4.45 4.79 -6.63
CA ALA A 199 -4.90 5.39 -5.37
C ALA A 199 -6.28 4.84 -5.03
N LEU A 200 -6.37 4.05 -3.96
CA LEU A 200 -7.59 3.34 -3.58
C LEU A 200 -7.99 3.67 -2.14
N VAL A 201 -9.28 3.61 -1.89
CA VAL A 201 -9.87 3.66 -0.56
C VAL A 201 -10.57 2.34 -0.30
N PHE A 202 -10.15 1.67 0.75
CA PHE A 202 -10.78 0.49 1.28
C PHE A 202 -11.54 0.81 2.56
N GLN A 203 -12.60 0.07 2.83
CA GLN A 203 -13.26 0.05 4.14
C GLN A 203 -13.05 -1.31 4.78
N LYS A 204 -12.67 -1.32 6.06
CA LYS A 204 -12.56 -2.57 6.82
C LYS A 204 -13.94 -3.12 7.16
N SER A 205 -14.16 -4.40 6.86
CA SER A 205 -15.43 -5.11 7.07
C SER A 205 -15.82 -5.20 8.54
#